data_AF-A0A1V0I227-F1
#
_entry.id   AF-A0A1V0I227-F1
#
_cell.length_a   1.000
_cell.length_b   1.000
_cell.length_c   1.000
_cell.angle_alpha   90.00
_cell.angle_beta   90.00
_cell.angle_gamma   90.00
#
_symmetry.space_group_name_H-M   'P 1'
#
loop_
_entity.id
_entity.type
_entity.pdbx_description
1 polymer ?
#
loop_
_entity_poly.entity_id
_entity_poly.type
_entity_poly.pdbx_seq_one_letter_code
_entity_poly.pdbx_strand_id
1 'polypeptide(L)'
;MSYTPGHAAASPYPMTHARILWDRLTGTVSATSEAEGFEAELADTVETNSWWKPETVPASWRIEYGVSRLIDSIGIAAHNLGTAGSHARIEYKSPNAHGNLLLHSQEIQLWPVLLRAELVPTLAPDGSMDARWLVEDETDGAHLTGIDFQAVEGRMYTFSIYVKPNANGRRLRMSMEGAAYPDQAIVNVGGDGAIASAAGAAATSSVAVGDTGWFRVSMSAEAQATGFAGIRLLIRGPNSELSYPGTGEAIGLFGAQAEWRLGPSPYVRSASSPASSNWRAVSDEWLLPSDDSAILHLFDPVETDGIRVSVSEPARIGVIGTGRALPMPRMGYTDLGMIDLSRTATLTSHVSEGGQLMGRFIQRAGLSGSFEWQNLPEDWYRQAFDPFARAARTEPFFIAARPEGYPTDCAYAWVDDPILPARQGVRNFASVGFTATGHADAAA
;
A
#
# COMPACT_ATOMS: atom_id res chain seq x y z
N MET A 1 -15.53 -7.58 11.65
CA MET A 1 -14.52 -7.88 10.62
C MET A 1 -14.25 -6.57 9.93
N SER A 2 -13.11 -5.93 10.21
CA SER A 2 -12.67 -4.80 9.40
C SER A 2 -12.12 -5.39 8.10
N TYR A 3 -12.69 -4.99 6.97
CA TYR A 3 -12.14 -5.34 5.67
C TYR A 3 -10.92 -4.44 5.47
N THR A 4 -9.72 -5.03 5.49
CA THR A 4 -8.49 -4.32 5.14
C THR A 4 -8.58 -3.91 3.66
N PRO A 5 -8.46 -2.63 3.31
CA PRO A 5 -8.63 -2.19 1.93
C PRO A 5 -7.56 -2.79 1.01
N GLY A 6 -7.98 -3.66 0.07
CA GLY A 6 -7.13 -4.02 -1.07
C GLY A 6 -7.01 -2.88 -2.08
N HIS A 7 -8.02 -1.99 -2.16
CA HIS A 7 -8.27 -1.17 -3.36
C HIS A 7 -8.41 0.35 -3.12
N ALA A 8 -8.34 0.84 -1.88
CA ALA A 8 -8.63 2.26 -1.62
C ALA A 8 -7.61 2.91 -0.67
N ALA A 9 -6.65 3.64 -1.24
CA ALA A 9 -6.12 4.82 -0.57
C ALA A 9 -7.06 6.01 -0.87
N ALA A 10 -7.03 7.03 -0.01
CA ALA A 10 -7.79 8.25 -0.18
C ALA A 10 -7.74 8.75 -1.63
N SER A 11 -8.91 8.81 -2.30
CA SER A 11 -9.04 9.49 -3.58
C SER A 11 -10.11 10.58 -3.51
N PRO A 12 -10.04 11.61 -4.37
CA PRO A 12 -10.83 12.82 -4.26
C PRO A 12 -12.26 12.62 -4.80
N TYR A 13 -12.61 11.40 -5.20
CA TYR A 13 -13.88 11.05 -5.80
C TYR A 13 -14.74 10.22 -4.83
N PRO A 14 -16.09 10.32 -4.89
CA PRO A 14 -16.95 9.44 -4.10
C PRO A 14 -16.66 7.97 -4.41
N MET A 15 -16.13 7.25 -3.43
CA MET A 15 -15.75 5.83 -3.52
C MET A 15 -16.97 4.88 -3.54
N THR A 16 -18.17 5.45 -3.45
CA THR A 16 -19.48 4.80 -3.60
C THR A 16 -19.86 4.47 -5.04
N HIS A 17 -19.08 4.93 -6.03
CA HIS A 17 -19.36 4.72 -7.45
C HIS A 17 -18.37 3.73 -8.06
N ALA A 18 -18.82 2.93 -9.02
CA ALA A 18 -17.96 2.02 -9.75
C ALA A 18 -16.79 2.74 -10.45
N ARG A 19 -15.68 2.04 -10.60
CA ARG A 19 -14.45 2.49 -11.27
C ARG A 19 -14.04 1.47 -12.31
N ILE A 20 -13.63 1.95 -13.48
CA ILE A 20 -13.16 1.11 -14.57
C ILE A 20 -11.79 1.61 -15.04
N LEU A 21 -10.74 0.81 -14.88
CA LEU A 21 -9.44 1.07 -15.48
C LEU A 21 -9.31 0.24 -16.76
N TRP A 22 -9.33 0.93 -17.89
CA TRP A 22 -9.33 0.34 -19.23
C TRP A 22 -8.25 0.92 -20.14
N ASP A 23 -7.91 2.20 -19.96
CA ASP A 23 -6.88 2.90 -20.73
C ASP A 23 -5.51 2.66 -20.10
N ARG A 24 -4.96 1.45 -20.32
CA ARG A 24 -3.64 1.07 -19.81
C ARG A 24 -2.57 1.88 -20.53
N LEU A 25 -1.88 2.74 -19.78
CA LEU A 25 -0.76 3.51 -20.29
C LEU A 25 0.43 2.60 -20.60
N THR A 26 1.06 2.84 -21.75
CA THR A 26 2.26 2.12 -22.19
C THR A 26 3.53 2.91 -21.85
N GLY A 27 4.62 2.21 -21.57
CA GLY A 27 5.91 2.80 -21.22
C GLY A 27 7.03 1.78 -21.23
N THR A 28 8.22 2.18 -20.79
CA THR A 28 9.36 1.28 -20.61
C THR A 28 9.27 0.60 -19.26
N VAL A 29 9.23 -0.74 -19.27
CA VAL A 29 9.11 -1.56 -18.08
C VAL A 29 10.47 -2.08 -17.63
N SER A 30 10.67 -2.20 -16.32
CA SER A 30 11.84 -2.86 -15.72
C SER A 30 11.54 -3.29 -14.29
N ALA A 31 12.36 -4.18 -13.73
CA ALA A 31 12.32 -4.54 -12.32
C ALA A 31 13.69 -4.38 -11.65
N THR A 32 13.71 -4.25 -10.33
CA THR A 32 14.96 -4.29 -9.54
C THR A 32 15.47 -5.71 -9.30
N SER A 33 14.60 -6.71 -9.49
CA SER A 33 14.91 -8.14 -9.42
C SER A 33 13.89 -8.91 -10.24
N GLU A 34 14.36 -9.92 -10.97
CA GLU A 34 13.55 -10.82 -11.78
C GLU A 34 14.20 -12.21 -11.80
N ALA A 35 13.38 -13.25 -11.67
CA ALA A 35 13.79 -14.63 -11.80
C ALA A 35 13.78 -15.04 -13.28
N GLU A 36 14.60 -16.02 -13.67
CA GLU A 36 14.64 -16.54 -15.06
C GLU A 36 13.27 -17.07 -15.49
N GLY A 37 12.75 -16.59 -16.63
CA GLY A 37 11.40 -16.92 -17.13
C GLY A 37 10.26 -16.17 -16.44
N PHE A 38 10.59 -15.17 -15.60
CA PHE A 38 9.65 -14.29 -14.91
C PHE A 38 10.04 -12.81 -15.06
N GLU A 39 10.40 -12.43 -16.28
CA GLU A 39 10.89 -11.09 -16.63
C GLU A 39 9.82 -10.01 -16.38
N ALA A 40 10.27 -8.78 -16.09
CA ALA A 40 9.37 -7.67 -15.77
C ALA A 40 8.30 -7.40 -16.85
N GLU A 41 8.65 -7.56 -18.13
CA GLU A 41 7.75 -7.29 -19.26
C GLU A 41 6.52 -8.21 -19.29
N LEU A 42 6.59 -9.41 -18.69
CA LEU A 42 5.48 -10.36 -18.68
C LEU A 42 4.26 -9.79 -17.92
N ALA A 43 4.50 -8.98 -16.88
CA ALA A 43 3.45 -8.30 -16.14
C ALA A 43 2.84 -7.08 -16.87
N ASP A 44 3.43 -6.63 -17.99
CA ASP A 44 2.89 -5.54 -18.83
C ASP A 44 2.01 -6.05 -19.98
N THR A 45 1.65 -7.33 -19.94
CA THR A 45 0.80 -7.97 -20.94
C THR A 45 -0.66 -8.04 -20.46
N VAL A 46 -1.53 -8.55 -21.33
CA VAL A 46 -2.92 -8.91 -20.98
C VAL A 46 -3.05 -10.38 -20.59
N GLU A 47 -1.95 -11.12 -20.61
CA GLU A 47 -1.93 -12.56 -20.39
C GLU A 47 -2.01 -12.87 -18.90
N THR A 48 -2.80 -13.89 -18.55
CA THR A 48 -2.99 -14.30 -17.14
C THR A 48 -2.23 -15.58 -16.80
N ASN A 49 -1.37 -16.04 -17.70
CA ASN A 49 -0.57 -17.27 -17.61
C ASN A 49 0.94 -17.03 -17.77
N SER A 50 1.36 -15.77 -17.78
CA SER A 50 2.75 -15.32 -17.70
C SER A 50 2.86 -14.33 -16.54
N TRP A 51 4.03 -14.25 -15.89
CA TRP A 51 4.17 -13.51 -14.63
C TRP A 51 5.54 -12.87 -14.50
N TRP A 52 5.60 -11.68 -13.91
CA TRP A 52 6.81 -11.20 -13.24
C TRP A 52 6.92 -11.86 -11.85
N LYS A 53 8.14 -12.19 -11.44
CA LYS A 53 8.48 -12.67 -10.09
C LYS A 53 9.92 -12.24 -9.75
N PRO A 54 10.16 -11.65 -8.58
CA PRO A 54 11.52 -11.31 -8.17
C PRO A 54 12.31 -12.53 -7.68
N GLU A 55 13.62 -12.52 -7.92
CA GLU A 55 14.57 -13.50 -7.37
C GLU A 55 14.96 -13.15 -5.92
N THR A 56 15.06 -11.86 -5.62
CA THR A 56 15.49 -11.31 -4.32
C THR A 56 14.54 -10.22 -3.87
N VAL A 57 14.22 -10.18 -2.57
CA VAL A 57 13.33 -9.17 -1.98
C VAL A 57 14.04 -8.30 -0.94
N PRO A 58 13.56 -7.06 -0.69
CA PRO A 58 12.43 -6.38 -1.36
C PRO A 58 12.74 -6.05 -2.83
N ALA A 59 11.73 -6.16 -3.68
CA ALA A 59 11.87 -5.91 -5.12
C ALA A 59 10.77 -4.98 -5.62
N SER A 60 10.98 -4.39 -6.78
CA SER A 60 9.99 -3.54 -7.41
C SER A 60 9.93 -3.75 -8.91
N TRP A 61 8.71 -3.77 -9.44
CA TRP A 61 8.38 -3.61 -10.86
C TRP A 61 8.04 -2.15 -11.12
N ARG A 62 8.44 -1.60 -12.26
CA ARG A 62 8.15 -0.20 -12.62
C ARG A 62 7.93 -0.02 -14.12
N ILE A 63 7.17 1.02 -14.43
CA ILE A 63 6.93 1.54 -15.78
C ILE A 63 7.26 3.03 -15.83
N GLU A 64 7.98 3.46 -16.86
CA GLU A 64 8.27 4.87 -17.15
C GLU A 64 7.69 5.29 -18.51
N TYR A 65 6.88 6.33 -18.53
CA TYR A 65 6.09 6.73 -19.71
C TYR A 65 6.85 7.66 -20.67
N GLY A 66 8.04 8.12 -20.29
CA GLY A 66 8.84 9.10 -21.04
C GLY A 66 8.29 10.54 -21.03
N VAL A 67 7.01 10.72 -20.69
CA VAL A 67 6.35 12.01 -20.49
C VAL A 67 5.45 11.95 -19.26
N SER A 68 5.27 13.08 -18.58
CA SER A 68 4.34 13.16 -17.45
C SER A 68 2.91 12.90 -17.91
N ARG A 69 2.19 12.04 -17.17
CA ARG A 69 0.78 11.70 -17.34
C ARG A 69 0.07 11.88 -16.00
N LEU A 70 -1.21 12.23 -16.06
CA LEU A 70 -2.08 12.22 -14.89
C LEU A 70 -2.57 10.78 -14.64
N ILE A 71 -2.32 10.24 -13.45
CA ILE A 71 -2.60 8.83 -13.09
C ILE A 71 -3.24 8.80 -11.70
N ASP A 72 -4.26 7.97 -11.52
CA ASP A 72 -5.00 7.85 -10.24
C ASP A 72 -5.34 6.39 -9.87
N SER A 73 -4.87 5.42 -10.66
CA SER A 73 -5.20 4.03 -10.45
C SER A 73 -4.12 3.07 -10.94
N ILE A 74 -4.05 1.93 -10.26
CA ILE A 74 -3.29 0.75 -10.69
C ILE A 74 -4.12 -0.51 -10.50
N GLY A 75 -4.21 -1.31 -11.55
CA GLY A 75 -4.78 -2.64 -11.55
C GLY A 75 -3.69 -3.70 -11.39
N ILE A 76 -3.90 -4.72 -10.56
CA ILE A 76 -3.03 -5.90 -10.42
C ILE A 76 -3.91 -7.15 -10.55
N ALA A 77 -3.59 -8.08 -11.45
CA ALA A 77 -4.33 -9.33 -11.59
C ALA A 77 -3.43 -10.52 -11.87
N ALA A 78 -4.03 -11.72 -11.83
CA ALA A 78 -3.34 -13.00 -11.98
C ALA A 78 -2.12 -13.07 -11.07
N HIS A 79 -2.27 -12.65 -9.81
CA HIS A 79 -1.19 -12.60 -8.83
C HIS A 79 -1.37 -13.67 -7.77
N ASN A 80 -0.32 -13.91 -6.98
CA ASN A 80 -0.43 -14.74 -5.77
C ASN A 80 0.01 -14.00 -4.50
N LEU A 81 -0.18 -12.67 -4.45
CA LEU A 81 0.23 -11.84 -3.32
C LEU A 81 -0.35 -12.33 -1.99
N GLY A 82 -1.64 -12.64 -1.92
CA GLY A 82 -2.28 -13.06 -0.68
C GLY A 82 -1.83 -14.45 -0.24
N THR A 83 -1.81 -15.42 -1.15
CA THR A 83 -1.33 -16.78 -0.81
C THR A 83 0.17 -16.85 -0.52
N ALA A 84 0.98 -15.95 -1.10
CA ALA A 84 2.40 -15.82 -0.79
C ALA A 84 2.67 -15.03 0.51
N GLY A 85 1.65 -14.35 1.07
CA GLY A 85 1.85 -13.42 2.18
C GLY A 85 2.70 -12.21 1.80
N SER A 86 2.77 -11.88 0.51
CA SER A 86 3.53 -10.73 0.02
C SER A 86 2.67 -9.49 0.04
N HIS A 87 3.23 -8.43 0.59
CA HIS A 87 2.60 -7.12 0.64
C HIS A 87 3.14 -6.25 -0.47
N ALA A 88 2.32 -5.33 -0.97
CA ALA A 88 2.67 -4.46 -2.08
C ALA A 88 2.59 -2.98 -1.69
N ARG A 89 3.41 -2.14 -2.31
CA ARG A 89 3.35 -0.68 -2.16
C ARG A 89 3.38 -0.01 -3.52
N ILE A 90 2.44 0.91 -3.72
CA ILE A 90 2.33 1.69 -4.96
C ILE A 90 3.05 3.01 -4.78
N GLU A 91 3.86 3.37 -5.78
CA GLU A 91 4.71 4.55 -5.73
C GLU A 91 4.71 5.26 -7.09
N TYR A 92 4.83 6.58 -7.07
CA TYR A 92 4.99 7.41 -8.26
C TYR A 92 6.38 8.03 -8.30
N LYS A 93 6.88 8.28 -9.51
CA LYS A 93 8.15 8.96 -9.72
C LYS A 93 7.96 10.47 -9.51
N SER A 94 8.78 11.04 -8.65
CA SER A 94 8.83 12.47 -8.35
C SER A 94 10.11 13.08 -8.92
N PRO A 95 10.06 14.31 -9.45
CA PRO A 95 11.27 15.01 -9.90
C PRO A 95 12.22 15.34 -8.74
N ASN A 96 11.70 15.38 -7.50
CA ASN A 96 12.46 15.75 -6.32
C ASN A 96 12.75 14.51 -5.46
N ALA A 97 14.04 14.21 -5.30
CA ALA A 97 14.48 13.18 -4.39
C ALA A 97 14.09 13.50 -2.94
N HIS A 98 13.88 12.45 -2.17
CA HIS A 98 13.92 12.47 -0.71
C HIS A 98 14.88 11.38 -0.26
N GLY A 99 15.20 11.33 1.03
CA GLY A 99 16.17 10.37 1.50
C GLY A 99 16.13 10.14 2.99
N ASN A 100 17.05 9.29 3.42
CA ASN A 100 17.21 8.89 4.80
C ASN A 100 18.68 9.03 5.19
N LEU A 101 18.94 9.93 6.13
CA LEU A 101 20.25 10.21 6.70
C LEU A 101 20.67 9.16 7.75
N LEU A 102 19.72 8.39 8.28
CA LEU A 102 20.01 7.32 9.24
C LEU A 102 20.62 6.12 8.50
N LEU A 103 21.45 5.37 9.21
CA LEU A 103 21.99 4.10 8.75
C LEU A 103 21.19 2.96 9.37
N HIS A 104 21.14 1.80 8.70
CA HIS A 104 20.46 0.60 9.20
C HIS A 104 19.02 0.90 9.64
N SER A 105 18.27 1.66 8.85
CA SER A 105 16.93 2.15 9.25
C SER A 105 15.88 1.06 9.41
N GLN A 106 16.05 -0.06 8.71
CA GLN A 106 15.26 -1.28 8.85
C GLN A 106 15.89 -2.31 9.82
N GLU A 107 17.13 -2.09 10.25
CA GLU A 107 17.91 -3.02 11.09
C GLU A 107 18.24 -2.37 12.43
N ILE A 108 17.21 -2.02 13.20
CA ILE A 108 17.37 -1.31 14.49
C ILE A 108 18.27 -2.07 15.47
N GLN A 109 18.37 -3.40 15.35
CA GLN A 109 19.32 -4.21 16.13
C GLN A 109 20.80 -3.86 15.92
N LEU A 110 21.14 -3.16 14.83
CA LEU A 110 22.49 -2.70 14.53
C LEU A 110 22.75 -1.27 15.01
N TRP A 111 21.77 -0.61 15.63
CA TRP A 111 21.95 0.73 16.14
C TRP A 111 22.94 0.75 17.30
N PRO A 112 23.83 1.77 17.36
CA PRO A 112 24.96 1.77 18.28
C PRO A 112 24.57 1.94 19.75
N VAL A 113 23.35 2.41 20.04
CA VAL A 113 22.86 2.63 21.39
C VAL A 113 21.74 1.63 21.70
N LEU A 114 21.97 0.83 22.74
CA LEU A 114 20.95 0.01 23.39
C LEU A 114 21.25 0.03 24.90
N LEU A 115 20.32 0.54 25.71
CA LEU A 115 20.47 0.63 27.16
C LEU A 115 19.29 -0.05 27.82
N ARG A 116 19.61 -1.01 28.70
CA ARG A 116 18.66 -1.66 29.62
C ARG A 116 17.43 -2.21 28.90
N ALA A 117 17.62 -2.72 27.71
CA ALA A 117 16.55 -3.19 26.87
C ALA A 117 17.06 -4.31 25.96
N GLU A 118 16.14 -5.14 25.51
CA GLU A 118 16.35 -6.15 24.47
C GLU A 118 15.56 -5.78 23.21
N LEU A 119 16.05 -6.22 22.05
CA LEU A 119 15.34 -6.08 20.78
C LEU A 119 14.87 -7.46 20.29
N VAL A 120 13.55 -7.70 20.32
CA VAL A 120 12.95 -8.98 19.95
C VAL A 120 12.24 -8.87 18.59
N PRO A 121 12.46 -9.78 17.63
CA PRO A 121 11.79 -9.73 16.32
C PRO A 121 10.27 -9.71 16.38
N THR A 122 9.64 -8.96 15.47
CA THR A 122 8.17 -8.92 15.29
C THR A 122 7.81 -8.57 13.85
N LEU A 123 6.54 -8.74 13.50
CA LEU A 123 6.02 -8.35 12.18
C LEU A 123 5.94 -6.83 12.05
N ALA A 124 6.59 -6.30 11.02
CA ALA A 124 6.53 -4.93 10.58
C ALA A 124 5.15 -4.59 9.96
N PRO A 125 4.80 -3.30 9.81
CA PRO A 125 3.58 -2.89 9.11
C PRO A 125 3.54 -3.32 7.64
N ASP A 126 4.70 -3.59 7.03
CA ASP A 126 4.83 -4.13 5.68
C ASP A 126 4.90 -5.66 5.66
N GLY A 127 4.63 -6.33 6.78
CA GLY A 127 4.65 -7.79 6.97
C GLY A 127 6.01 -8.45 7.06
N SER A 128 7.09 -7.72 6.81
CA SER A 128 8.44 -8.26 6.97
C SER A 128 8.74 -8.57 8.44
N MET A 129 9.77 -9.38 8.70
CA MET A 129 10.30 -9.65 10.04
C MET A 129 11.38 -8.64 10.48
N ASP A 130 11.41 -7.45 9.87
CA ASP A 130 12.41 -6.43 10.13
C ASP A 130 12.13 -5.60 11.39
N ALA A 131 10.87 -5.58 11.86
CA ALA A 131 10.50 -4.84 13.05
C ALA A 131 11.05 -5.48 14.34
N ARG A 132 11.19 -4.66 15.38
CA ARG A 132 11.65 -5.10 16.71
C ARG A 132 10.72 -4.59 17.80
N TRP A 133 10.40 -5.44 18.76
CA TRP A 133 9.99 -4.99 20.09
C TRP A 133 11.23 -4.50 20.83
N LEU A 134 11.25 -3.22 21.22
CA LEU A 134 12.13 -2.74 22.28
C LEU A 134 11.48 -3.13 23.60
N VAL A 135 12.11 -4.05 24.33
CA VAL A 135 11.61 -4.62 25.58
C VAL A 135 12.47 -4.09 26.73
N GLU A 136 11.87 -3.47 27.74
CA GLU A 136 12.60 -3.01 28.92
C GLU A 136 13.11 -4.19 29.77
N ASP A 137 14.34 -4.09 30.30
CA ASP A 137 14.84 -5.03 31.31
C ASP A 137 14.44 -4.60 32.74
N GLU A 138 14.73 -5.41 33.76
CA GLU A 138 14.34 -5.12 35.14
C GLU A 138 15.27 -4.12 35.86
N THR A 139 16.32 -3.62 35.18
CA THR A 139 17.32 -2.73 35.77
C THR A 139 16.78 -1.30 35.88
N ASP A 140 16.95 -0.65 37.03
CA ASP A 140 16.51 0.74 37.20
C ASP A 140 17.24 1.71 36.25
N GLY A 141 16.49 2.22 35.27
CA GLY A 141 16.60 3.57 34.76
C GLY A 141 16.12 3.72 33.32
N ALA A 142 16.90 4.35 32.43
CA ALA A 142 16.43 4.62 31.08
C ALA A 142 16.51 3.37 30.19
N HIS A 143 15.39 2.98 29.60
CA HIS A 143 15.27 1.88 28.64
C HIS A 143 15.13 2.46 27.23
N LEU A 144 16.18 2.37 26.41
CA LEU A 144 16.21 3.05 25.12
C LEU A 144 17.06 2.37 24.05
N THR A 145 16.77 2.71 22.80
CA THR A 145 17.67 2.53 21.66
C THR A 145 17.87 3.85 20.93
N GLY A 146 18.93 3.98 20.14
CA GLY A 146 19.22 5.23 19.44
C GLY A 146 20.34 5.15 18.41
N ILE A 147 20.36 6.15 17.56
CA ILE A 147 21.36 6.35 16.50
C ILE A 147 21.59 7.85 16.33
N ASP A 148 22.70 8.24 15.71
CA ASP A 148 23.03 9.64 15.48
C ASP A 148 23.20 9.92 13.98
N PHE A 149 22.97 11.17 13.56
CA PHE A 149 23.33 11.67 12.25
C PHE A 149 23.97 13.06 12.33
N GLN A 150 24.59 13.52 11.25
CA GLN A 150 25.17 14.86 11.17
C GLN A 150 24.12 15.88 10.72
N ALA A 151 23.88 16.88 11.57
CA ALA A 151 22.99 17.99 11.30
C ALA A 151 23.79 19.29 11.09
N VAL A 152 23.24 20.19 10.28
CA VAL A 152 23.80 21.52 10.01
C VAL A 152 22.87 22.56 10.60
N GLU A 153 23.45 23.54 11.29
CA GLU A 153 22.72 24.66 11.91
C GLU A 153 21.76 25.34 10.94
N GLY A 154 20.59 25.72 11.45
CA GLY A 154 19.55 26.43 10.70
C GLY A 154 18.72 25.55 9.74
N ARG A 155 19.02 24.25 9.63
CA ARG A 155 18.25 23.32 8.80
C ARG A 155 17.13 22.67 9.61
N MET A 156 15.95 22.63 9.01
CA MET A 156 14.80 21.87 9.52
C MET A 156 14.96 20.38 9.18
N TYR A 157 15.18 19.55 10.19
CA TYR A 157 15.19 18.10 10.03
C TYR A 157 13.89 17.50 10.51
N THR A 158 13.39 16.49 9.80
CA THR A 158 12.30 15.63 10.25
C THR A 158 12.85 14.26 10.61
N PHE A 159 12.52 13.77 11.80
CA PHE A 159 12.65 12.36 12.16
C PHE A 159 11.28 11.70 12.13
N SER A 160 11.18 10.53 11.52
CA SER A 160 9.98 9.70 11.53
C SER A 160 10.32 8.24 11.79
N ILE A 161 9.37 7.50 12.37
CA ILE A 161 9.51 6.07 12.64
C ILE A 161 8.13 5.43 12.75
N TYR A 162 8.04 4.14 12.43
CA TYR A 162 6.84 3.35 12.71
C TYR A 162 6.90 2.79 14.12
N VAL A 163 5.83 3.01 14.87
CA VAL A 163 5.69 2.62 16.28
C VAL A 163 4.45 1.76 16.46
N LYS A 164 4.57 0.65 17.20
CA LYS A 164 3.43 -0.15 17.65
C LYS A 164 3.32 -0.09 19.17
N PRO A 165 2.31 0.60 19.72
CA PRO A 165 2.05 0.56 21.15
C PRO A 165 1.73 -0.88 21.60
N ASN A 166 2.17 -1.27 22.80
CA ASN A 166 1.75 -2.52 23.42
C ASN A 166 0.38 -2.34 24.12
N ALA A 167 -0.40 -3.42 24.21
CA ALA A 167 -1.73 -3.46 24.82
C ALA A 167 -1.78 -2.96 26.28
N ASN A 168 -0.64 -3.02 26.99
CA ASN A 168 -0.53 -2.54 28.37
C ASN A 168 -0.20 -1.03 28.47
N GLY A 169 -0.23 -0.30 27.35
CA GLY A 169 -0.25 1.17 27.34
C GLY A 169 1.11 1.84 27.57
N ARG A 170 2.23 1.16 27.31
CA ARG A 170 3.55 1.79 27.33
C ARG A 170 3.64 2.93 26.34
N ARG A 171 4.31 4.01 26.78
CA ARG A 171 4.45 5.26 26.05
C ARG A 171 5.88 5.39 25.54
N LEU A 172 6.05 5.97 24.36
CA LEU A 172 7.37 6.23 23.79
C LEU A 172 7.72 7.70 23.95
N ARG A 173 8.98 8.02 24.25
CA ARG A 173 9.57 9.32 23.95
C ARG A 173 10.51 9.20 22.77
N MET A 174 10.31 10.04 21.77
CA MET A 174 11.27 10.30 20.70
C MET A 174 11.97 11.63 21.00
N SER A 175 13.30 11.69 20.91
CA SER A 175 14.07 12.94 21.04
C SER A 175 15.06 13.15 19.89
N MET A 176 15.20 14.41 19.46
CA MET A 176 16.41 14.92 18.81
C MET A 176 17.19 15.69 19.87
N GLU A 177 18.41 15.25 20.13
CA GLU A 177 19.28 15.79 21.19
C GLU A 177 20.73 15.84 20.72
N GLY A 178 21.66 16.20 21.61
CA GLY A 178 23.09 16.21 21.33
C GLY A 178 23.60 17.57 20.87
N ALA A 179 24.77 17.61 20.24
CA ALA A 179 25.47 18.86 19.92
C ALA A 179 24.68 19.76 18.97
N ALA A 180 23.91 19.18 18.04
CA ALA A 180 23.06 19.94 17.13
C ALA A 180 21.73 20.42 17.76
N TYR A 181 21.33 19.81 18.88
CA TYR A 181 20.08 20.09 19.60
C TYR A 181 20.36 20.20 21.11
N PRO A 182 21.14 21.21 21.57
CA PRO A 182 21.41 21.44 22.98
C PRO A 182 20.13 21.63 23.80
N ASP A 183 19.10 22.27 23.22
CA ASP A 183 17.73 22.15 23.71
C ASP A 183 17.02 21.07 22.89
N GLN A 184 16.78 19.92 23.52
CA GLN A 184 16.18 18.78 22.85
C GLN A 184 14.79 19.10 22.27
N ALA A 185 14.51 18.58 21.08
CA ALA A 185 13.15 18.45 20.57
C ALA A 185 12.62 17.08 20.96
N ILE A 186 11.42 17.03 21.55
CA ILE A 186 10.80 15.80 22.05
C ILE A 186 9.37 15.65 21.57
N VAL A 187 8.98 14.40 21.32
CA VAL A 187 7.60 13.96 21.13
C VAL A 187 7.35 12.76 22.03
N ASN A 188 6.30 12.84 22.86
CA ASN A 188 5.84 11.71 23.64
C ASN A 188 4.60 11.11 22.95
N VAL A 189 4.66 9.82 22.63
CA VAL A 189 3.59 9.02 22.03
C VAL A 189 2.84 8.30 23.15
N GLY A 190 1.51 8.39 23.11
CA GLY A 190 0.60 7.70 24.02
C GLY A 190 0.54 6.19 23.77
N GLY A 191 -0.09 5.47 24.70
CA GLY A 191 -0.34 4.03 24.55
C GLY A 191 -1.38 3.68 23.47
N ASP A 192 -2.06 4.69 22.92
CA ASP A 192 -3.00 4.64 21.80
C ASP A 192 -2.33 4.97 20.45
N GLY A 193 -1.02 5.24 20.45
CA GLY A 193 -0.27 5.64 19.25
C GLY A 193 -0.40 7.12 18.89
N ALA A 194 -1.26 7.88 19.59
CA ALA A 194 -1.41 9.31 19.35
C ALA A 194 -0.27 10.12 19.99
N ILE A 195 -0.04 11.34 19.54
CA ILE A 195 0.91 12.25 20.20
C ILE A 195 0.27 12.77 21.49
N ALA A 196 0.88 12.45 22.63
CA ALA A 196 0.43 12.92 23.94
C ALA A 196 0.95 14.33 24.28
N SER A 197 2.16 14.67 23.81
CA SER A 197 2.76 16.00 24.02
C SER A 197 4.00 16.17 23.14
N ALA A 198 4.36 17.40 22.83
CA ALA A 198 5.61 17.75 22.15
C ALA A 198 6.24 19.01 22.77
N ALA A 199 7.57 19.14 22.69
CA ALA A 199 8.30 20.35 23.05
C ALA A 199 9.53 20.49 22.16
N GLY A 200 9.89 21.72 21.77
CA GLY A 200 11.03 21.97 20.87
C GLY A 200 10.83 21.52 19.40
N ALA A 201 9.79 20.76 19.09
CA ALA A 201 9.41 20.40 17.73
C ALA A 201 8.53 21.49 17.09
N ALA A 202 8.87 21.87 15.86
CA ALA A 202 8.11 22.83 15.04
C ALA A 202 6.90 22.20 14.34
N ALA A 203 6.95 20.89 14.05
CA ALA A 203 5.82 20.13 13.53
C ALA A 203 5.89 18.69 14.01
N THR A 204 4.73 18.05 14.16
CA THR A 204 4.63 16.66 14.61
C THR A 204 3.43 15.99 13.96
N SER A 205 3.50 14.70 13.69
CA SER A 205 2.36 13.90 13.21
C SER A 205 2.38 12.49 13.79
N SER A 206 1.21 11.89 13.94
CA SER A 206 1.05 10.44 14.13
C SER A 206 -0.11 9.99 13.25
N VAL A 207 0.16 9.04 12.36
CA VAL A 207 -0.82 8.54 11.38
C VAL A 207 -0.86 7.02 11.49
N ALA A 208 -2.05 6.45 11.70
CA ALA A 208 -2.24 5.00 11.70
C ALA A 208 -1.90 4.41 10.32
N VAL A 209 -1.28 3.23 10.31
CA VAL A 209 -0.94 2.49 9.09
C VAL A 209 -1.98 1.41 8.86
N GLY A 210 -3.04 1.75 8.13
CA GLY A 210 -4.21 0.88 7.96
C GLY A 210 -4.72 0.33 9.30
N ASP A 211 -5.07 -0.96 9.31
CA ASP A 211 -5.53 -1.69 10.51
C ASP A 211 -4.40 -2.45 11.23
N THR A 212 -3.13 -2.18 10.92
CA THR A 212 -1.99 -2.98 11.41
C THR A 212 -1.65 -2.79 12.89
N GLY A 213 -2.25 -1.76 13.52
CA GLY A 213 -1.92 -1.27 14.86
C GLY A 213 -0.60 -0.49 14.94
N TRP A 214 0.10 -0.31 13.81
CA TRP A 214 1.27 0.54 13.71
C TRP A 214 0.87 1.98 13.40
N PHE A 215 1.68 2.92 13.88
CA PHE A 215 1.55 4.35 13.62
C PHE A 215 2.86 4.88 13.07
N ARG A 216 2.80 5.67 12.01
CA ARG A 216 3.94 6.46 11.56
C ARG A 216 3.96 7.78 12.33
N VAL A 217 4.93 7.92 13.23
CA VAL A 217 5.11 9.11 14.06
C VAL A 217 6.26 9.94 13.51
N SER A 218 6.10 11.27 13.48
CA SER A 218 7.14 12.19 13.05
C SER A 218 7.27 13.42 13.94
N MET A 219 8.47 14.00 13.94
CA MET A 219 8.77 15.30 14.52
C MET A 219 9.76 16.07 13.64
N SER A 220 9.54 17.37 13.50
CA SER A 220 10.40 18.28 12.74
C SER A 220 10.97 19.33 13.69
N ALA A 221 12.28 19.55 13.66
CA ALA A 221 12.94 20.57 14.47
C ALA A 221 14.14 21.18 13.74
N GLU A 222 14.38 22.47 13.96
CA GLU A 222 15.54 23.19 13.42
C GLU A 222 16.79 22.83 14.23
N ALA A 223 17.85 22.41 13.54
CA ALA A 223 19.14 22.20 14.21
C ALA A 223 19.69 23.55 14.71
N GLN A 224 19.95 23.65 16.00
CA GLN A 224 20.41 24.88 16.66
C GLN A 224 21.93 25.08 16.54
N ALA A 225 22.66 24.03 16.15
CA ALA A 225 24.08 24.06 15.87
C ALA A 225 24.46 22.98 14.85
N THR A 226 25.66 23.11 14.27
CA THR A 226 26.22 22.06 13.39
C THR A 226 26.91 21.00 14.24
N GLY A 227 26.53 19.74 14.09
CA GLY A 227 27.12 18.63 14.83
C GLY A 227 26.26 17.38 14.81
N PHE A 228 26.54 16.46 15.74
CA PHE A 228 25.74 15.26 15.92
C PHE A 228 24.35 15.58 16.48
N ALA A 229 23.33 15.12 15.77
CA ALA A 229 21.95 15.02 16.24
C ALA A 229 21.71 13.57 16.67
N GLY A 230 21.55 13.37 17.97
CA GLY A 230 21.19 12.09 18.55
C GLY A 230 19.69 11.86 18.47
N ILE A 231 19.29 10.71 17.93
CA ILE A 231 17.94 10.20 17.99
C ILE A 231 17.86 9.21 19.14
N ARG A 232 16.96 9.46 20.11
CA ARG A 232 16.66 8.48 21.17
C ARG A 232 15.20 8.07 21.14
N LEU A 233 14.99 6.78 21.32
CA LEU A 233 13.70 6.12 21.43
C LEU A 233 13.65 5.48 22.81
N LEU A 234 12.98 6.14 23.75
CA LEU A 234 12.95 5.76 25.16
C LEU A 234 11.55 5.29 25.56
N ILE A 235 11.47 4.12 26.20
CA ILE A 235 10.22 3.64 26.81
C ILE A 235 9.99 4.40 28.11
N ARG A 236 8.80 4.96 28.26
CA ARG A 236 8.41 5.67 29.48
C ARG A 236 7.72 4.75 30.47
N GLY A 237 7.95 5.06 31.74
CA GLY A 237 7.31 4.45 32.89
C GLY A 237 5.79 4.55 32.83
N PRO A 238 5.07 3.72 33.61
CA PRO A 238 3.60 3.71 33.58
C PRO A 238 3.02 5.05 34.07
N ASN A 239 3.74 5.79 34.91
CA ASN A 239 3.40 7.14 35.33
C ASN A 239 4.30 8.19 34.66
N SER A 240 4.66 7.96 33.39
CA SER A 240 5.37 8.93 32.56
C SER A 240 6.86 9.15 32.96
N GLU A 241 7.44 8.27 33.77
CA GLU A 241 8.83 8.32 34.20
C GLU A 241 9.81 8.10 33.04
N LEU A 242 11.03 8.63 33.16
CA LEU A 242 12.13 8.42 32.18
C LEU A 242 13.21 7.47 32.71
N SER A 243 13.13 7.13 33.99
CA SER A 243 14.03 6.26 34.71
C SER A 243 13.20 5.49 35.73
N TYR A 244 13.19 4.17 35.65
CA TYR A 244 12.41 3.27 36.50
C TYR A 244 12.96 1.85 36.36
N PRO A 245 12.65 0.93 37.29
CA PRO A 245 12.85 -0.49 37.07
C PRO A 245 11.81 -0.99 36.05
N GLY A 246 12.25 -1.59 34.96
CA GLY A 246 11.35 -2.11 33.95
C GLY A 246 10.57 -3.34 34.42
N THR A 247 9.52 -3.65 33.68
CA THR A 247 8.52 -4.70 33.95
C THR A 247 8.40 -5.71 32.82
N GLY A 248 9.33 -5.69 31.86
CA GLY A 248 9.29 -6.52 30.65
C GLY A 248 8.29 -6.05 29.59
N GLU A 249 7.76 -4.82 29.72
CA GLU A 249 6.88 -4.25 28.72
C GLU A 249 7.65 -3.72 27.50
N ALA A 250 6.95 -3.59 26.37
CA ALA A 250 7.62 -3.32 25.10
C ALA A 250 6.91 -2.27 24.24
N ILE A 251 7.64 -1.75 23.25
CA ILE A 251 7.11 -0.93 22.16
C ILE A 251 7.70 -1.43 20.84
N GLY A 252 6.87 -1.63 19.82
CA GLY A 252 7.32 -2.06 18.50
C GLY A 252 7.91 -0.88 17.74
N LEU A 253 9.05 -1.10 17.09
CA LEU A 253 9.80 -0.12 16.31
C LEU A 253 10.10 -0.69 14.92
N PHE A 254 9.95 0.14 13.90
CA PHE A 254 10.31 -0.20 12.52
C PHE A 254 10.59 1.05 11.68
N GLY A 255 11.49 0.92 10.71
CA GLY A 255 11.64 1.85 9.59
C GLY A 255 11.82 3.33 9.97
N ALA A 256 12.96 3.66 10.58
CA ALA A 256 13.23 5.03 11.01
C ALA A 256 13.87 5.88 9.90
N GLN A 257 13.51 7.15 9.81
CA GLN A 257 14.04 8.07 8.80
C GLN A 257 14.33 9.44 9.38
N ALA A 258 15.52 9.98 9.08
CA ALA A 258 15.85 11.38 9.30
C ALA A 258 16.13 12.07 7.95
N GLU A 259 15.54 13.23 7.73
CA GLU A 259 15.66 13.93 6.45
C GLU A 259 15.66 15.46 6.62
N TRP A 260 16.37 16.16 5.74
CA TRP A 260 16.34 17.63 5.69
C TRP A 260 15.08 18.10 4.96
N ARG A 261 13.99 18.21 5.71
CA ARG A 261 12.67 18.59 5.23
C ARG A 261 11.78 19.00 6.42
N LEU A 262 10.75 19.80 6.14
CA LEU A 262 9.62 19.98 7.05
C LEU A 262 8.55 18.91 6.76
N GLY A 263 8.36 17.98 7.69
CA GLY A 263 7.39 16.89 7.58
C GLY A 263 7.96 15.65 6.87
N PRO A 264 7.41 14.46 7.17
CA PRO A 264 7.95 13.20 6.69
C PRO A 264 7.65 13.01 5.20
N SER A 265 8.63 12.53 4.44
CA SER A 265 8.43 11.92 3.12
C SER A 265 8.28 10.40 3.26
N PRO A 266 7.80 9.67 2.24
CA PRO A 266 7.71 8.21 2.29
C PRO A 266 9.00 7.53 2.76
N TYR A 267 8.87 6.43 3.49
CA TYR A 267 10.02 5.75 4.08
C TYR A 267 10.95 5.14 3.01
N VAL A 268 12.24 5.46 3.14
CA VAL A 268 13.36 4.94 2.34
C VAL A 268 14.28 4.14 3.27
N ARG A 269 14.42 2.84 2.98
CA ARG A 269 15.34 1.93 3.65
C ARG A 269 16.79 2.34 3.38
N SER A 270 17.66 2.19 4.37
CA SER A 270 19.08 2.53 4.31
C SER A 270 19.91 1.47 5.02
N ALA A 271 20.99 1.03 4.37
CA ALA A 271 21.93 0.08 4.93
C ALA A 271 23.07 0.83 5.64
N SER A 272 24.32 0.45 5.40
CA SER A 272 25.53 1.08 5.95
C SER A 272 25.85 2.45 5.34
N SER A 273 24.96 3.03 4.53
CA SER A 273 25.09 4.38 3.96
C SER A 273 23.72 5.07 3.90
N PRO A 274 23.69 6.42 3.93
CA PRO A 274 22.46 7.17 3.66
C PRO A 274 21.86 6.77 2.31
N ALA A 275 20.54 6.85 2.19
CA ALA A 275 19.81 6.45 0.99
C ALA A 275 18.96 7.60 0.44
N SER A 276 18.66 7.57 -0.85
CA SER A 276 17.73 8.48 -1.50
C SER A 276 16.83 7.76 -2.50
N SER A 277 15.66 8.34 -2.75
CA SER A 277 14.66 7.83 -3.68
C SER A 277 13.94 8.98 -4.38
N ASN A 278 13.69 8.80 -5.68
CA ASN A 278 12.75 9.63 -6.44
C ASN A 278 11.34 9.02 -6.46
N TRP A 279 11.17 7.81 -5.93
CA TRP A 279 9.89 7.11 -5.88
C TRP A 279 9.19 7.39 -4.57
N ARG A 280 8.00 7.97 -4.64
CA ARG A 280 7.19 8.36 -3.48
C ARG A 280 5.98 7.46 -3.39
N ALA A 281 5.75 6.86 -2.22
CA ALA A 281 4.54 6.10 -1.96
C ALA A 281 3.30 6.97 -2.09
N VAL A 282 2.24 6.39 -2.68
CA VAL A 282 0.92 7.05 -2.78
C VAL A 282 0.26 7.20 -1.41
N SER A 283 0.57 6.30 -0.48
CA SER A 283 0.14 6.33 0.92
C SER A 283 1.18 5.64 1.82
N ASP A 284 1.05 5.81 3.14
CA ASP A 284 1.84 5.06 4.14
C ASP A 284 1.32 3.63 4.37
N GLU A 285 0.11 3.34 3.91
CA GLU A 285 -0.52 2.03 3.98
C GLU A 285 0.02 1.11 2.88
N TRP A 286 0.45 -0.08 3.30
CA TRP A 286 0.80 -1.13 2.35
C TRP A 286 -0.48 -1.86 1.92
N LEU A 287 -0.49 -2.35 0.68
CA LEU A 287 -1.45 -3.34 0.24
C LEU A 287 -1.14 -4.64 0.95
N LEU A 288 -2.11 -5.15 1.70
CA LEU A 288 -2.03 -6.39 2.47
C LEU A 288 -3.09 -7.38 1.94
N PRO A 289 -2.94 -7.94 0.72
CA PRO A 289 -3.96 -8.82 0.17
C PRO A 289 -4.12 -10.07 1.04
N SER A 290 -5.37 -10.40 1.40
CA SER A 290 -5.69 -11.64 2.12
C SER A 290 -5.96 -12.82 1.17
N ASP A 291 -6.14 -12.53 -0.12
CA ASP A 291 -6.37 -13.50 -1.18
C ASP A 291 -5.70 -13.06 -2.48
N ASP A 292 -5.94 -13.83 -3.53
CA ASP A 292 -5.33 -13.63 -4.85
C ASP A 292 -6.23 -12.85 -5.82
N SER A 293 -7.37 -12.32 -5.35
CA SER A 293 -8.33 -11.59 -6.18
C SER A 293 -7.73 -10.36 -6.83
N ALA A 294 -8.26 -9.99 -8.01
CA ALA A 294 -7.80 -8.81 -8.73
C ALA A 294 -7.89 -7.55 -7.87
N ILE A 295 -6.88 -6.69 -8.02
CA ILE A 295 -6.71 -5.45 -7.28
C ILE A 295 -6.89 -4.25 -8.19
N LEU A 296 -7.73 -3.29 -7.81
CA LEU A 296 -7.76 -1.95 -8.40
C LEU A 296 -7.50 -0.91 -7.32
N HIS A 297 -6.24 -0.55 -7.12
CA HIS A 297 -5.86 0.45 -6.13
C HIS A 297 -6.02 1.87 -6.68
N LEU A 298 -6.90 2.63 -6.04
CA LEU A 298 -7.18 4.03 -6.37
C LEU A 298 -6.42 4.96 -5.42
N PHE A 299 -5.94 6.09 -5.93
CA PHE A 299 -5.23 7.11 -5.16
C PHE A 299 -5.50 8.51 -5.71
N ASP A 300 -5.09 9.55 -4.98
CA ASP A 300 -5.20 10.94 -5.45
C ASP A 300 -4.47 11.13 -6.79
N PRO A 301 -5.08 11.77 -7.80
CA PRO A 301 -4.45 11.95 -9.10
C PRO A 301 -3.07 12.63 -9.01
N VAL A 302 -2.05 11.96 -9.55
CA VAL A 302 -0.67 12.45 -9.58
C VAL A 302 -0.23 12.67 -11.02
N GLU A 303 0.41 13.81 -11.29
CA GLU A 303 1.19 14.00 -12.53
C GLU A 303 2.58 13.39 -12.35
N THR A 304 2.86 12.32 -13.08
CA THR A 304 4.14 11.59 -12.99
C THR A 304 4.54 10.99 -14.33
N ASP A 305 5.85 10.77 -14.52
CA ASP A 305 6.42 10.07 -15.67
C ASP A 305 6.72 8.58 -15.35
N GLY A 306 6.36 8.08 -14.16
CA GLY A 306 6.50 6.66 -13.87
C GLY A 306 5.75 6.18 -12.63
N ILE A 307 5.38 4.90 -12.64
CA ILE A 307 4.73 4.18 -11.54
C ILE A 307 5.56 2.95 -11.17
N ARG A 308 5.56 2.60 -9.89
CA ARG A 308 6.29 1.46 -9.32
C ARG A 308 5.41 0.69 -8.34
N VAL A 309 5.50 -0.64 -8.41
CA VAL A 309 4.93 -1.59 -7.45
C VAL A 309 6.09 -2.28 -6.75
N SER A 310 6.23 -2.06 -5.45
CA SER A 310 7.23 -2.74 -4.61
C SER A 310 6.58 -3.89 -3.86
N VAL A 311 7.24 -5.04 -3.74
CA VAL A 311 6.77 -6.25 -3.03
C VAL A 311 7.72 -6.63 -1.89
N SER A 312 7.18 -7.12 -0.78
CA SER A 312 7.94 -7.50 0.42
C SER A 312 8.46 -8.94 0.39
N GLU A 313 7.74 -9.86 -0.25
CA GLU A 313 8.09 -11.28 -0.35
C GLU A 313 7.99 -11.75 -1.82
N PRO A 314 8.65 -12.86 -2.20
CA PRO A 314 8.60 -13.34 -3.58
C PRO A 314 7.18 -13.76 -3.99
N ALA A 315 6.52 -12.94 -4.80
CA ALA A 315 5.22 -13.21 -5.39
C ALA A 315 5.23 -13.03 -6.90
N ARG A 316 4.32 -13.74 -7.57
CA ARG A 316 4.03 -13.65 -9.00
C ARG A 316 2.94 -12.63 -9.23
N ILE A 317 3.11 -11.80 -10.25
CA ILE A 317 2.10 -10.85 -10.74
C ILE A 317 2.03 -10.97 -12.25
N GLY A 318 0.82 -11.23 -12.79
CA GLY A 318 0.63 -11.51 -14.22
C GLY A 318 0.20 -10.30 -15.03
N VAL A 319 -0.59 -9.40 -14.45
CA VAL A 319 -1.06 -8.21 -15.14
C VAL A 319 -0.95 -7.01 -14.22
N ILE A 320 -0.29 -5.95 -14.70
CA ILE A 320 -0.27 -4.63 -14.08
C ILE A 320 -0.82 -3.60 -15.08
N GLY A 321 -1.96 -2.99 -14.75
CA GLY A 321 -2.54 -1.90 -15.51
C GLY A 321 -2.30 -0.57 -14.80
N THR A 322 -1.80 0.46 -15.48
CA THR A 322 -1.68 1.81 -14.89
C THR A 322 -2.44 2.82 -15.74
N GLY A 323 -3.11 3.78 -15.12
CA GLY A 323 -3.81 4.81 -15.87
C GLY A 323 -4.81 5.60 -15.04
N ARG A 324 -5.76 6.22 -15.75
CA ARG A 324 -6.87 6.94 -15.13
C ARG A 324 -8.09 6.03 -15.06
N ALA A 325 -8.63 5.81 -13.87
CA ALA A 325 -9.87 5.09 -13.71
C ALA A 325 -11.04 5.96 -14.18
N LEU A 326 -11.91 5.42 -15.03
CA LEU A 326 -13.18 6.02 -15.42
C LEU A 326 -14.15 5.96 -14.23
N PRO A 327 -14.60 7.10 -13.67
CA PRO A 327 -15.61 7.11 -12.63
C PRO A 327 -17.01 7.05 -13.26
N MET A 328 -17.82 6.09 -12.81
CA MET A 328 -19.24 6.07 -13.18
C MET A 328 -19.99 7.20 -12.45
N PRO A 329 -20.87 7.97 -13.13
CA PRO A 329 -21.54 9.14 -12.54
C PRO A 329 -22.74 8.76 -11.67
N ARG A 330 -23.10 7.48 -11.65
CA ARG A 330 -24.20 6.91 -10.86
C ARG A 330 -23.68 5.68 -10.13
N MET A 331 -24.05 5.54 -8.86
CA MET A 331 -23.63 4.44 -8.01
C MET A 331 -24.23 3.07 -8.35
N GLY A 332 -25.27 2.99 -9.19
CA GLY A 332 -25.87 1.70 -9.60
C GLY A 332 -26.40 0.87 -8.43
N TYR A 333 -27.30 1.44 -7.61
CA TYR A 333 -27.66 0.93 -6.27
C TYR A 333 -28.18 -0.53 -6.21
N THR A 334 -28.68 -1.13 -7.31
CA THR A 334 -29.38 -2.43 -7.29
C THR A 334 -28.87 -3.49 -8.27
N ASP A 335 -28.26 -3.10 -9.40
CA ASP A 335 -28.09 -4.01 -10.55
C ASP A 335 -26.61 -4.15 -10.99
N LEU A 336 -25.68 -3.92 -10.06
CA LEU A 336 -24.28 -4.31 -10.22
C LEU A 336 -24.12 -5.71 -9.64
N GLY A 337 -23.90 -6.69 -10.50
CA GLY A 337 -23.63 -8.07 -10.11
C GLY A 337 -22.39 -8.15 -9.22
N MET A 338 -22.45 -9.05 -8.23
CA MET A 338 -21.33 -9.36 -7.34
C MET A 338 -20.32 -10.22 -8.08
N ILE A 339 -19.46 -9.59 -8.89
CA ILE A 339 -18.56 -10.33 -9.80
C ILE A 339 -17.56 -11.19 -9.01
N ASP A 340 -17.15 -10.73 -7.83
CA ASP A 340 -16.30 -11.44 -6.87
C ASP A 340 -16.91 -12.77 -6.38
N LEU A 341 -18.23 -12.79 -6.16
CA LEU A 341 -18.94 -13.97 -5.65
C LEU A 341 -19.54 -14.85 -6.75
N SER A 342 -19.65 -14.33 -7.97
CA SER A 342 -20.36 -14.99 -9.08
C SER A 342 -19.45 -15.97 -9.83
N ARG A 343 -19.01 -17.01 -9.10
CA ARG A 343 -18.15 -18.08 -9.62
C ARG A 343 -18.92 -18.95 -10.62
N THR A 344 -18.37 -19.04 -11.82
CA THR A 344 -18.83 -19.94 -12.88
C THR A 344 -17.82 -21.06 -13.03
N ALA A 345 -18.29 -22.30 -13.10
CA ALA A 345 -17.42 -23.46 -13.26
C ALA A 345 -18.05 -24.54 -14.14
N THR A 346 -17.27 -25.08 -15.07
CA THR A 346 -17.61 -26.31 -15.79
C THR A 346 -17.11 -27.49 -14.97
N LEU A 347 -18.04 -28.34 -14.51
CA LEU A 347 -17.77 -29.37 -13.52
C LEU A 347 -17.96 -30.77 -14.11
N THR A 348 -16.90 -31.57 -14.12
CA THR A 348 -16.98 -32.98 -14.52
C THR A 348 -17.23 -33.82 -13.27
N SER A 349 -18.35 -34.54 -13.27
CA SER A 349 -18.79 -35.35 -12.13
C SER A 349 -18.75 -36.82 -12.51
N HIS A 350 -18.02 -37.63 -11.74
CA HIS A 350 -18.07 -39.08 -11.86
C HIS A 350 -19.16 -39.61 -10.93
N VAL A 351 -20.15 -40.27 -11.51
CA VAL A 351 -21.27 -40.88 -10.78
C VAL A 351 -21.20 -42.39 -11.01
N SER A 352 -21.34 -43.18 -9.95
CA SER A 352 -21.40 -44.65 -10.04
C SER A 352 -22.65 -45.12 -10.81
N GLU A 353 -22.66 -46.36 -11.30
CA GLU A 353 -23.84 -46.98 -11.92
C GLU A 353 -25.08 -47.01 -10.99
N GLY A 354 -24.87 -46.91 -9.68
CA GLY A 354 -25.93 -46.80 -8.66
C GLY A 354 -26.34 -45.36 -8.29
N GLY A 355 -25.81 -44.33 -8.99
CA GLY A 355 -26.19 -42.93 -8.78
C GLY A 355 -25.42 -42.18 -7.69
N GLN A 356 -24.43 -42.81 -7.03
CA GLN A 356 -23.60 -42.15 -6.01
C GLN A 356 -22.49 -41.29 -6.63
N LEU A 357 -22.32 -40.06 -6.14
CA LEU A 357 -21.23 -39.16 -6.55
C LEU A 357 -19.88 -39.71 -6.05
N MET A 358 -18.98 -40.07 -6.97
CA MET A 358 -17.66 -40.65 -6.66
C MET A 358 -16.54 -39.61 -6.66
N GLY A 359 -16.75 -38.48 -7.33
CA GLY A 359 -15.79 -37.38 -7.37
C GLY A 359 -16.23 -36.28 -8.32
N ARG A 360 -15.78 -35.05 -8.08
CA ARG A 360 -16.07 -33.88 -8.91
C ARG A 360 -14.79 -33.08 -9.10
N PHE A 361 -14.44 -32.78 -10.34
CA PHE A 361 -13.28 -31.96 -10.67
C PHE A 361 -13.73 -30.70 -11.43
N ILE A 362 -13.12 -29.57 -11.12
CA ILE A 362 -13.33 -28.29 -11.81
C ILE A 362 -12.47 -28.29 -13.07
N GLN A 363 -13.09 -28.12 -14.24
CA GLN A 363 -12.40 -28.17 -15.53
C GLN A 363 -12.05 -26.76 -16.05
N ARG A 364 -12.87 -25.77 -15.72
CA ARG A 364 -12.66 -24.33 -15.96
C ARG A 364 -13.38 -23.55 -14.87
N ALA A 365 -12.73 -22.53 -14.31
CA ALA A 365 -13.33 -21.56 -13.40
C ALA A 365 -13.24 -20.16 -14.02
N GLY A 366 -14.19 -19.30 -13.70
CA GLY A 366 -14.25 -17.90 -14.13
C GLY A 366 -15.24 -17.13 -13.27
N LEU A 367 -15.19 -15.80 -13.34
CA LEU A 367 -16.19 -14.95 -12.72
C LEU A 367 -17.15 -14.43 -13.80
N SER A 368 -18.40 -14.15 -13.45
CA SER A 368 -19.33 -13.49 -14.37
C SER A 368 -20.19 -12.48 -13.62
N GLY A 369 -20.22 -11.23 -14.10
CA GLY A 369 -21.01 -10.16 -13.49
C GLY A 369 -21.75 -9.37 -14.55
N SER A 370 -23.03 -9.12 -14.32
CA SER A 370 -23.81 -8.16 -15.14
C SER A 370 -23.75 -6.79 -14.49
N PHE A 371 -23.48 -5.77 -15.29
CA PHE A 371 -23.41 -4.39 -14.83
C PHE A 371 -24.38 -3.54 -15.62
N GLU A 372 -25.34 -2.93 -14.92
CA GLU A 372 -26.33 -2.05 -15.53
C GLU A 372 -26.34 -0.66 -14.90
N TRP A 373 -26.35 0.35 -15.77
CA TRP A 373 -26.53 1.75 -15.37
C TRP A 373 -27.62 2.41 -16.19
N GLN A 374 -28.43 3.20 -15.48
CA GLN A 374 -29.53 3.99 -16.04
C GLN A 374 -29.33 5.47 -15.70
N ASN A 375 -30.03 6.35 -16.44
CA ASN A 375 -30.01 7.80 -16.22
C ASN A 375 -28.60 8.42 -16.32
N LEU A 376 -27.80 7.93 -17.28
CA LEU A 376 -26.50 8.48 -17.64
C LEU A 376 -26.68 9.66 -18.60
N PRO A 377 -26.09 10.84 -18.37
CA PRO A 377 -26.13 11.93 -19.34
C PRO A 377 -25.57 11.50 -20.69
N GLU A 378 -26.30 11.72 -21.80
CA GLU A 378 -25.87 11.28 -23.14
C GLU A 378 -24.53 11.92 -23.56
N ASP A 379 -24.30 13.19 -23.20
CA ASP A 379 -23.04 13.89 -23.48
C ASP A 379 -21.86 13.26 -22.73
N TRP A 380 -22.05 12.91 -21.46
CA TRP A 380 -21.03 12.20 -20.67
C TRP A 380 -20.75 10.82 -21.26
N TYR A 381 -21.79 10.07 -21.64
CA TYR A 381 -21.62 8.75 -22.25
C TYR A 381 -20.72 8.84 -23.48
N ARG A 382 -21.00 9.78 -24.39
CA ARG A 382 -20.23 9.96 -25.63
C ARG A 382 -18.78 10.37 -25.38
N GLN A 383 -18.53 11.20 -24.36
CA GLN A 383 -17.20 11.75 -24.10
C GLN A 383 -16.32 10.81 -23.27
N ALA A 384 -16.90 10.10 -22.30
CA ALA A 384 -16.16 9.35 -21.28
C ALA A 384 -16.32 7.83 -21.40
N PHE A 385 -17.54 7.34 -21.68
CA PHE A 385 -17.83 5.89 -21.67
C PHE A 385 -17.71 5.23 -23.06
N ASP A 386 -18.05 5.93 -24.15
CA ASP A 386 -17.93 5.40 -25.51
C ASP A 386 -16.49 5.00 -25.88
N PRO A 387 -15.43 5.74 -25.48
CA PRO A 387 -14.05 5.28 -25.66
C PRO A 387 -13.78 3.93 -24.98
N PHE A 388 -14.25 3.74 -23.75
CA PHE A 388 -14.19 2.46 -23.04
C PHE A 388 -14.96 1.36 -23.78
N ALA A 389 -16.23 1.62 -24.16
CA ALA A 389 -17.08 0.64 -24.85
C ALA A 389 -16.49 0.17 -26.20
N ARG A 390 -15.67 1.00 -26.84
CA ARG A 390 -14.91 0.62 -28.04
C ARG A 390 -13.69 -0.23 -27.70
N ALA A 391 -12.92 0.17 -26.68
CA ALA A 391 -11.71 -0.54 -26.25
C ALA A 391 -12.03 -1.94 -25.70
N ALA A 392 -13.12 -2.06 -24.92
CA ALA A 392 -13.54 -3.33 -24.30
C ALA A 392 -13.82 -4.46 -25.30
N ARG A 393 -13.94 -4.16 -26.60
CA ARG A 393 -14.12 -5.17 -27.66
C ARG A 393 -12.87 -6.01 -27.91
N THR A 394 -11.70 -5.48 -27.57
CA THR A 394 -10.41 -6.10 -27.84
C THR A 394 -9.51 -6.15 -26.62
N GLU A 395 -9.73 -5.26 -25.66
CA GLU A 395 -8.91 -5.11 -24.47
C GLU A 395 -9.68 -5.49 -23.19
N PRO A 396 -9.07 -6.25 -22.28
CA PRO A 396 -9.59 -6.45 -20.94
C PRO A 396 -9.45 -5.18 -20.09
N PHE A 397 -10.16 -5.14 -18.97
CA PHE A 397 -10.21 -4.00 -18.07
C PHE A 397 -10.35 -4.43 -16.62
N PHE A 398 -9.96 -3.56 -15.70
CA PHE A 398 -10.28 -3.71 -14.29
C PHE A 398 -11.59 -2.99 -14.00
N ILE A 399 -12.48 -3.64 -13.26
CA ILE A 399 -13.69 -3.02 -12.74
C ILE A 399 -13.76 -3.24 -11.24
N ALA A 400 -14.00 -2.17 -10.49
CA ALA A 400 -14.36 -2.22 -9.07
C ALA A 400 -15.77 -1.66 -8.91
N ALA A 401 -16.73 -2.48 -8.50
CA ALA A 401 -18.12 -2.09 -8.48
C ALA A 401 -18.45 -1.18 -7.29
N ARG A 402 -17.86 -1.45 -6.11
CA ARG A 402 -18.07 -0.66 -4.87
C ARG A 402 -16.79 -0.48 -4.03
N PRO A 403 -15.84 0.36 -4.49
CA PRO A 403 -14.52 0.50 -3.84
C PRO A 403 -14.52 0.83 -2.34
N GLU A 404 -15.50 1.61 -1.84
CA GLU A 404 -15.56 1.99 -0.42
C GLU A 404 -16.09 0.88 0.49
N GLY A 405 -17.18 0.25 0.09
CA GLY A 405 -17.93 -0.68 0.94
C GLY A 405 -17.44 -2.11 0.84
N TYR A 406 -16.92 -2.50 -0.32
CA TYR A 406 -16.41 -3.84 -0.61
C TYR A 406 -15.10 -3.72 -1.39
N PRO A 407 -13.97 -3.45 -0.69
CA PRO A 407 -12.65 -3.35 -1.31
C PRO A 407 -12.11 -4.67 -1.88
N THR A 408 -12.91 -5.72 -1.97
CA THR A 408 -12.61 -7.00 -2.64
C THR A 408 -13.47 -7.20 -3.89
N ASP A 409 -14.46 -6.33 -4.13
CA ASP A 409 -15.37 -6.40 -5.27
C ASP A 409 -14.71 -5.76 -6.52
N CYS A 410 -13.63 -6.41 -6.95
CA CYS A 410 -12.88 -6.07 -8.14
C CYS A 410 -12.62 -7.30 -9.00
N ALA A 411 -12.63 -7.11 -10.32
CA ALA A 411 -12.27 -8.13 -11.28
C ALA A 411 -11.43 -7.56 -12.42
N TYR A 412 -10.48 -8.37 -12.89
CA TYR A 412 -9.90 -8.24 -14.21
C TYR A 412 -10.76 -9.00 -15.21
N ALA A 413 -11.42 -8.29 -16.12
CA ALA A 413 -12.52 -8.81 -16.89
C ALA A 413 -12.48 -8.37 -18.36
N TRP A 414 -13.27 -9.06 -19.18
CA TRP A 414 -13.51 -8.74 -20.58
C TRP A 414 -14.98 -8.96 -20.89
N VAL A 415 -15.44 -8.44 -22.04
CA VAL A 415 -16.80 -8.67 -22.53
C VAL A 415 -16.76 -9.59 -23.74
N ASP A 416 -17.70 -10.52 -23.80
CA ASP A 416 -17.88 -11.41 -24.96
C ASP A 416 -18.74 -10.75 -26.06
N ASP A 417 -19.61 -9.81 -25.65
CA ASP A 417 -20.50 -9.06 -26.53
C ASP A 417 -20.20 -7.55 -26.51
N PRO A 418 -20.39 -6.83 -27.64
CA PRO A 418 -20.23 -5.38 -27.68
C PRO A 418 -21.16 -4.67 -26.69
N ILE A 419 -20.62 -3.68 -25.97
CA ILE A 419 -21.40 -2.85 -25.06
C ILE A 419 -22.23 -1.85 -25.87
N LEU A 420 -23.56 -1.92 -25.76
CA LEU A 420 -24.49 -1.10 -26.53
C LEU A 420 -25.31 -0.16 -25.62
N PRO A 421 -25.36 1.15 -25.92
CA PRO A 421 -26.24 2.07 -25.20
C PRO A 421 -27.68 1.99 -25.71
N ALA A 422 -28.63 2.32 -24.84
CA ALA A 422 -30.03 2.54 -25.19
C ALA A 422 -30.50 3.92 -24.71
N ARG A 423 -31.31 4.60 -25.54
CA ARG A 423 -31.97 5.85 -25.13
C ARG A 423 -33.18 5.53 -24.25
N GLN A 424 -33.34 6.24 -23.14
CA GLN A 424 -34.41 5.95 -22.18
C GLN A 424 -35.74 6.67 -22.47
N GLY A 425 -35.81 7.47 -23.53
CA GLY A 425 -37.03 8.19 -23.91
C GLY A 425 -37.42 9.34 -22.98
N VAL A 426 -36.67 9.58 -21.91
CA VAL A 426 -36.88 10.67 -20.95
C VAL A 426 -35.62 11.55 -20.90
N ARG A 427 -35.73 12.80 -21.39
CA ARG A 427 -34.61 13.76 -21.49
C ARG A 427 -33.43 13.21 -22.33
N ASN A 428 -32.26 13.85 -22.24
CA ASN A 428 -31.02 13.41 -22.89
C ASN A 428 -30.27 12.39 -22.01
N PHE A 429 -30.95 11.30 -21.66
CA PHE A 429 -30.39 10.21 -20.86
C PHE A 429 -30.27 8.90 -21.66
N ALA A 430 -29.16 8.20 -21.39
CA ALA A 430 -28.88 6.87 -21.88
C ALA A 430 -28.80 5.86 -20.72
N SER A 431 -29.04 4.60 -21.05
CA SER A 431 -28.67 3.46 -20.22
C SER A 431 -27.63 2.61 -20.94
N VAL A 432 -26.86 1.86 -20.17
CA VAL A 432 -25.91 0.88 -20.67
C VAL A 432 -25.90 -0.33 -19.76
N GLY A 433 -25.83 -1.51 -20.36
CA GLY A 433 -25.73 -2.78 -19.66
C GLY A 433 -24.79 -3.71 -20.39
N PHE A 434 -23.99 -4.47 -19.67
CA PHE A 434 -23.14 -5.52 -20.23
C PHE A 434 -22.86 -6.62 -19.20
N THR A 435 -22.57 -7.81 -19.69
CA THR A 435 -22.04 -8.90 -18.86
C THR A 435 -20.54 -8.99 -19.11
N ALA A 436 -19.76 -9.00 -18.03
CA ALA A 436 -18.33 -9.21 -18.08
C ALA A 436 -17.98 -10.61 -17.56
N THR A 437 -17.03 -11.24 -18.23
CA THR A 437 -16.37 -12.47 -17.79
C THR A 437 -15.06 -12.07 -17.12
N GLY A 438 -14.88 -12.42 -15.85
CA GLY A 438 -13.70 -12.13 -15.06
C GLY A 438 -12.74 -13.30 -14.99
N HIS A 439 -11.45 -12.99 -14.89
CA HIS A 439 -10.43 -13.95 -14.47
C HIS A 439 -10.76 -14.45 -13.05
N ALA A 440 -10.79 -15.76 -12.86
CA ALA A 440 -10.87 -16.37 -11.54
C ALA A 440 -9.50 -16.92 -11.17
N ASP A 441 -9.02 -16.60 -9.97
CA ASP A 441 -7.74 -17.11 -9.51
C ASP A 441 -7.84 -18.61 -9.25
N ALA A 442 -6.73 -19.31 -9.44
CA ALA A 442 -6.67 -20.77 -9.32
C ALA A 442 -7.00 -21.28 -7.89
N ALA A 443 -7.08 -20.40 -6.90
CA ALA A 443 -7.37 -20.70 -5.50
C ALA A 443 -8.83 -20.43 -5.07
N ALA A 444 -9.72 -19.97 -5.97
CA ALA A 444 -11.11 -19.60 -5.66
C ALA A 444 -12.13 -20.76 -5.72
#